data_AF-A0A953MXJ1-F1
#
_entry.id   AF-A0A953MXJ1-F1
#
_cell.length_a   1.000
_cell.length_b   1.000
_cell.length_c   1.000
_cell.angle_alpha   90.00
_cell.angle_beta   90.00
_cell.angle_gamma   90.00
#
_symmetry.space_group_name_H-M   'P 1'
#
loop_
_entity.id
_entity.type
_entity.pdbx_description
1 polymer ?
#
loop_
_entity_poly.entity_id
_entity_poly.type
_entity_poly.pdbx_seq_one_letter_code
_entity_poly.pdbx_strand_id
1 'polypeptide(L)'
;MKTALRLLALIIPMVYVVDGRAQEGTKLWYPEGTRITQSGNTLTLVAPQGWSYLGRTADGSIQKIGTGASIKVSCNCTSSGNCNPAYLDGQVFCKTTNCSTCQMTTSGMVNGKNVDFVEGVYQKLSEPIRLTNINENLPEAKGLMFETEETLSKLVDFLQRTYGSTVLPELNKNSDGSWAPPANYAIVGINWCGRGVIFAVPKKASLPGGGGKNASCSCSDGSCTLKSQWVPGHGTGYSCEGNCSGTCTLTVTGFSSGGVLYNFTSFTF
;
A
#
# COMPACT_ATOMS: atom_id res chain seq x y z
N MET A 1 4.88 -23.77 17.53
CA MET A 1 4.40 -22.55 18.22
C MET A 1 4.37 -21.41 17.20
N LYS A 2 3.18 -21.04 16.70
CA LYS A 2 3.01 -19.86 15.84
C LYS A 2 2.85 -18.65 16.77
N THR A 3 3.94 -17.96 17.04
CA THR A 3 3.87 -16.64 17.69
C THR A 3 3.08 -15.75 16.74
N ALA A 4 1.84 -15.41 17.11
CA ALA A 4 0.99 -14.50 16.34
C ALA A 4 1.69 -13.14 16.33
N LEU A 5 2.43 -12.85 15.25
CA LEU A 5 2.99 -11.55 14.98
C LEU A 5 1.80 -10.61 14.76
N ARG A 6 1.35 -9.95 15.83
CA ARG A 6 0.38 -8.85 15.74
C ARG A 6 1.11 -7.65 15.13
N LEU A 7 1.24 -7.64 13.81
CA LEU A 7 1.42 -6.40 13.08
C LEU A 7 0.09 -5.64 13.24
N LEU A 8 0.03 -4.72 14.21
CA LEU A 8 -1.02 -3.70 14.23
C LEU A 8 -0.67 -2.67 13.15
N ALA A 9 -0.88 -3.07 11.89
CA ALA A 9 -0.92 -2.11 10.80
C ALA A 9 -2.26 -1.38 10.90
N LEU A 10 -2.21 -0.10 11.22
CA LEU A 10 -3.36 0.79 11.05
C LEU A 10 -3.69 0.84 9.56
N ILE A 11 -4.77 0.14 9.17
CA ILE A 11 -5.40 0.33 7.87
C ILE A 11 -6.11 1.67 7.97
N ILE A 12 -5.42 2.74 7.59
CA ILE A 12 -5.98 4.08 7.56
C ILE A 12 -6.72 4.20 6.23
N PRO A 13 -8.06 4.26 6.21
CA PRO A 13 -8.76 4.58 4.97
C PRO A 13 -8.23 5.93 4.48
N MET A 14 -7.53 5.93 3.34
CA MET A 14 -7.18 7.17 2.66
C MET A 14 -8.49 7.83 2.20
N VAL A 15 -8.98 8.77 2.99
CA VAL A 15 -10.12 9.60 2.62
C VAL A 15 -9.63 10.61 1.59
N TYR A 16 -9.84 10.31 0.31
CA TYR A 16 -9.73 11.31 -0.74
C TYR A 16 -10.98 12.20 -0.69
N VAL A 17 -10.82 13.44 -0.21
CA VAL A 17 -11.84 14.48 -0.38
C VAL A 17 -11.73 15.00 -1.82
N VAL A 18 -12.62 14.52 -2.69
CA VAL A 18 -12.85 15.12 -4.00
C VAL A 18 -14.24 15.74 -3.97
N ASP A 19 -14.28 17.05 -4.17
CA ASP A 19 -15.50 17.86 -4.20
C ASP A 19 -16.57 17.29 -5.15
N GLY A 20 -17.82 17.23 -4.66
CA GLY A 20 -19.01 17.28 -5.52
C GLY A 20 -19.74 15.96 -5.81
N ARG A 21 -20.48 15.45 -4.80
CA ARG A 21 -21.66 14.56 -4.92
C ARG A 21 -21.50 13.28 -5.77
N ALA A 22 -20.83 12.28 -5.20
CA ALA A 22 -21.27 10.89 -5.31
C ALA A 22 -21.55 10.40 -3.88
N GLN A 23 -22.72 9.81 -3.62
CA GLN A 23 -22.92 9.09 -2.37
C GLN A 23 -21.81 8.04 -2.23
N GLU A 24 -21.25 7.88 -1.03
CA GLU A 24 -20.16 6.95 -0.70
C GLU A 24 -20.60 5.48 -0.87
N GLY A 25 -20.84 5.06 -2.10
CA GLY A 25 -20.89 3.67 -2.47
C GLY A 25 -19.48 3.09 -2.43
N THR A 26 -19.36 1.85 -1.96
CA THR A 26 -18.12 1.07 -1.98
C THR A 26 -17.46 1.18 -3.35
N LYS A 27 -16.30 1.83 -3.45
CA LYS A 27 -15.53 1.94 -4.69
C LYS A 27 -14.56 0.77 -4.79
N LEU A 28 -14.44 0.19 -5.98
CA LEU A 28 -13.47 -0.86 -6.29
C LEU A 28 -12.44 -0.32 -7.28
N TRP A 29 -11.19 -0.17 -6.83
CA TRP A 29 -10.09 0.14 -7.74
C TRP A 29 -9.69 -1.07 -8.58
N TYR A 30 -9.35 -0.86 -9.85
CA TYR A 30 -8.76 -1.86 -10.75
C TYR A 30 -7.47 -1.34 -11.41
N PRO A 31 -6.52 -2.23 -11.76
CA PRO A 31 -5.26 -1.82 -12.36
C PRO A 31 -5.42 -1.28 -13.78
N GLU A 32 -4.51 -0.39 -14.17
CA GLU A 32 -4.38 0.08 -15.55
C GLU A 32 -4.24 -1.12 -16.51
N GLY A 33 -4.86 -1.04 -17.68
CA GLY A 33 -4.91 -2.15 -18.65
C GLY A 33 -5.97 -3.21 -18.35
N THR A 34 -6.81 -3.01 -17.32
CA THR A 34 -7.99 -3.86 -17.11
C THR A 34 -8.97 -3.72 -18.27
N ARG A 35 -9.37 -4.85 -18.87
CA ARG A 35 -10.42 -4.88 -19.87
C ARG A 35 -11.78 -4.95 -19.17
N ILE A 36 -12.65 -4.00 -19.48
CA ILE A 36 -14.00 -3.90 -18.90
C ILE A 36 -15.03 -4.19 -19.99
N THR A 37 -15.96 -5.10 -19.71
CA THR A 37 -17.11 -5.38 -20.57
C THR A 37 -18.39 -5.32 -19.75
N GLN A 38 -19.42 -4.64 -20.28
CA GLN A 38 -20.72 -4.52 -19.62
C GLN A 38 -21.74 -5.45 -20.30
N SER A 39 -22.49 -6.20 -19.50
CA SER A 39 -23.64 -6.99 -19.95
C SER A 39 -24.78 -6.80 -18.97
N GLY A 40 -25.79 -6.03 -19.37
CA GLY A 40 -26.88 -5.62 -18.48
C GLY A 40 -26.36 -4.87 -17.25
N ASN A 41 -26.74 -5.35 -16.07
CA ASN A 41 -26.37 -4.77 -14.77
C ASN A 41 -25.07 -5.36 -14.18
N THR A 42 -24.17 -5.84 -15.03
CA THR A 42 -22.92 -6.46 -14.60
C THR A 42 -21.76 -5.97 -15.44
N LEU A 43 -20.72 -5.47 -14.76
CA LEU A 43 -19.40 -5.26 -15.34
C LEU A 43 -18.56 -6.51 -15.11
N THR A 44 -17.91 -7.01 -16.16
CA THR A 44 -16.83 -7.99 -16.04
C THR A 44 -15.51 -7.26 -16.21
N LEU A 45 -14.62 -7.40 -15.22
CA LEU A 45 -13.30 -6.80 -15.20
C LEU A 45 -12.26 -7.91 -15.32
N VAL A 46 -11.47 -7.86 -16.38
CA VAL A 46 -10.34 -8.79 -16.60
C VAL A 46 -9.06 -8.01 -16.44
N ALA A 47 -8.36 -8.25 -15.33
CA ALA A 47 -7.09 -7.59 -15.04
C ALA A 47 -5.99 -8.05 -16.02
N PRO A 48 -4.96 -7.21 -16.26
CA PRO A 48 -3.83 -7.61 -17.08
C PRO A 48 -3.01 -8.71 -16.40
N GLN A 49 -2.18 -9.39 -17.20
CA GLN A 49 -1.25 -10.40 -16.70
C GLN A 49 -0.34 -9.81 -15.60
N GLY A 50 -0.04 -10.62 -14.59
CA GLY A 50 0.70 -10.22 -13.38
C GLY A 50 -0.20 -9.80 -12.21
N TRP A 51 -1.46 -9.40 -12.45
CA TRP A 51 -2.41 -9.02 -11.40
C TRP A 51 -3.31 -10.19 -11.01
N SER A 52 -3.40 -10.43 -9.70
CA SER A 52 -4.33 -11.38 -9.07
C SER A 52 -5.38 -10.62 -8.26
N TYR A 53 -6.46 -11.28 -7.89
CA TYR A 53 -7.49 -10.72 -7.02
C TYR A 53 -7.60 -11.56 -5.75
N LEU A 54 -7.49 -10.92 -4.59
CA LEU A 54 -7.83 -11.53 -3.31
C LEU A 54 -9.22 -11.02 -2.90
N GLY A 55 -10.08 -11.91 -2.45
CA GLY A 55 -11.41 -11.57 -1.96
C GLY A 55 -11.75 -12.33 -0.69
N ARG A 56 -12.45 -11.66 0.23
CA ARG A 56 -13.03 -12.27 1.42
C ARG A 56 -14.49 -12.63 1.14
N THR A 57 -14.87 -13.86 1.47
CA THR A 57 -16.26 -14.33 1.39
C THR A 57 -17.04 -14.00 2.67
N ALA A 58 -18.36 -14.15 2.62
CA ALA A 58 -19.23 -13.84 3.76
C ALA A 58 -18.96 -14.68 5.02
N ASP A 59 -18.40 -15.89 4.86
CA ASP A 59 -17.96 -16.76 5.96
C ASP A 59 -16.57 -16.40 6.52
N GLY A 60 -15.94 -15.33 6.00
CA GLY A 60 -14.62 -14.86 6.40
C GLY A 60 -13.45 -15.52 5.68
N SER A 61 -13.69 -16.53 4.83
CA SER A 61 -12.62 -17.19 4.07
C SER A 61 -11.97 -16.22 3.06
N ILE A 62 -10.65 -16.32 2.89
CA ILE A 62 -9.93 -15.55 1.87
C ILE A 62 -9.68 -16.45 0.67
N GLN A 63 -10.15 -16.03 -0.50
CA GLN A 63 -9.98 -16.71 -1.76
C GLN A 63 -9.11 -15.88 -2.70
N LYS A 64 -8.36 -16.56 -3.56
CA LYS A 64 -7.50 -15.94 -4.57
C LYS A 64 -7.95 -16.36 -5.96
N ILE A 65 -8.12 -15.38 -6.83
CA ILE A 65 -8.19 -15.55 -8.27
C ILE A 65 -6.81 -15.26 -8.81
N GLY A 66 -6.27 -16.19 -9.62
CA GLY A 66 -4.91 -16.14 -10.14
C GLY A 66 -4.62 -14.95 -11.07
N THR A 67 -3.46 -14.99 -11.71
CA THR A 67 -3.03 -13.92 -12.61
C THR A 67 -4.01 -13.72 -13.77
N GLY A 68 -4.22 -12.46 -14.19
CA GLY A 68 -5.26 -12.12 -15.16
C GLY A 68 -6.66 -12.23 -14.59
N ALA A 69 -6.82 -11.95 -13.29
CA ALA A 69 -8.05 -12.18 -12.55
C ALA A 69 -9.28 -11.56 -13.23
N SER A 70 -10.32 -12.39 -13.42
CA SER A 70 -11.61 -11.99 -13.95
C SER A 70 -12.65 -11.95 -12.84
N ILE A 71 -13.14 -10.76 -12.51
CA ILE A 71 -14.23 -10.57 -11.54
C ILE A 71 -15.45 -9.95 -12.22
N LYS A 72 -16.60 -10.09 -11.58
CA LYS A 72 -17.85 -9.45 -11.95
C LYS A 72 -18.26 -8.49 -10.85
N VAL A 73 -18.73 -7.31 -11.24
CA VAL A 73 -19.31 -6.32 -10.35
C VAL A 73 -20.74 -6.05 -10.78
N SER A 74 -21.67 -6.21 -9.86
CA SER A 74 -23.07 -5.84 -10.04
C SER A 74 -23.51 -4.90 -8.93
N CYS A 75 -24.52 -4.09 -9.22
CA CYS A 75 -25.05 -3.12 -8.28
C CYS A 75 -26.54 -3.38 -8.12
N ASN A 76 -27.03 -3.57 -6.91
CA ASN A 76 -28.44 -3.87 -6.66
C ASN A 76 -29.07 -2.79 -5.79
N CYS A 77 -30.19 -2.23 -6.25
CA CYS A 77 -30.99 -1.34 -5.43
C CYS A 77 -31.87 -2.20 -4.53
N THR A 78 -31.78 -2.02 -3.22
CA THR A 78 -32.67 -2.72 -2.26
C THR A 78 -33.93 -1.92 -1.94
N SER A 79 -34.01 -0.67 -2.42
CA SER A 79 -35.21 0.18 -2.39
C SER A 79 -35.88 0.26 -3.77
N SER A 80 -36.84 1.18 -3.93
CA SER A 80 -37.26 1.62 -5.28
C SER A 80 -36.10 2.33 -6.00
N GLY A 81 -36.14 2.37 -7.33
CA GLY A 81 -35.16 3.08 -8.16
C GLY A 81 -34.20 2.17 -8.93
N ASN A 82 -33.12 2.75 -9.43
CA ASN A 82 -32.09 2.07 -10.22
C ASN A 82 -30.71 2.22 -9.55
N CYS A 83 -29.91 1.17 -9.67
CA CYS A 83 -28.56 1.06 -9.13
C CYS A 83 -27.78 0.23 -10.16
N ASN A 84 -26.88 0.87 -10.91
CA ASN A 84 -26.14 0.22 -11.99
C ASN A 84 -24.64 0.42 -11.79
N PRO A 85 -23.80 -0.59 -12.12
CA PRO A 85 -22.36 -0.41 -12.05
C PRO A 85 -21.91 0.58 -13.12
N ALA A 86 -21.00 1.46 -12.73
CA ALA A 86 -20.32 2.41 -13.59
C ALA A 86 -18.82 2.38 -13.28
N TYR A 87 -18.01 2.87 -14.21
CA TYR A 87 -16.57 2.97 -14.02
C TYR A 87 -16.04 4.31 -14.52
N LEU A 88 -15.06 4.85 -13.79
CA LEU A 88 -14.37 6.09 -14.12
C LEU A 88 -12.99 6.06 -13.44
N ASP A 89 -11.95 6.53 -14.13
CA ASP A 89 -10.61 6.77 -13.57
C ASP A 89 -10.04 5.62 -12.71
N GLY A 90 -10.06 4.39 -13.25
CA GLY A 90 -9.49 3.24 -12.55
C GLY A 90 -10.37 2.69 -11.42
N GLN A 91 -11.62 3.15 -11.29
CA GLN A 91 -12.53 2.75 -10.24
C GLN A 91 -13.87 2.30 -10.79
N VAL A 92 -14.46 1.27 -10.17
CA VAL A 92 -15.86 0.88 -10.33
C VAL A 92 -16.63 1.34 -9.11
N PHE A 93 -17.83 1.83 -9.34
CA PHE A 93 -18.77 2.27 -8.31
C PHE A 93 -20.19 2.02 -8.78
N CYS A 94 -21.15 2.08 -7.86
CA CYS A 94 -22.55 1.98 -8.23
C CYS A 94 -23.17 3.36 -8.42
N LYS A 95 -23.70 3.61 -9.62
CA LYS A 95 -24.47 4.82 -9.94
C LYS A 95 -25.93 4.60 -9.57
N THR A 96 -26.48 5.49 -8.77
CA THR A 96 -27.88 5.46 -8.32
C THR A 96 -28.76 6.43 -9.08
N THR A 97 -30.05 6.10 -9.18
CA THR A 97 -31.11 7.03 -9.58
C THR A 97 -32.35 6.67 -8.80
N ASN A 98 -32.80 7.57 -7.92
CA ASN A 98 -33.93 7.36 -7.01
C ASN A 98 -33.80 6.11 -6.13
N CYS A 99 -32.58 5.65 -5.86
CA CYS A 99 -32.27 4.50 -5.03
C CYS A 99 -31.67 4.97 -3.71
N SER A 100 -32.31 4.65 -2.58
CA SER A 100 -31.81 5.05 -1.25
C SER A 100 -30.68 4.16 -0.76
N THR A 101 -30.69 2.88 -1.16
CA THR A 101 -29.67 1.90 -0.76
C THR A 101 -29.24 1.09 -1.97
N CYS A 102 -27.99 1.29 -2.38
CA CYS A 102 -27.41 0.67 -3.56
C CYS A 102 -26.18 -0.13 -3.15
N GLN A 103 -26.28 -1.45 -3.26
CA GLN A 103 -25.28 -2.37 -2.80
C GLN A 103 -24.44 -2.89 -3.97
N MET A 104 -23.12 -2.76 -3.87
CA MET A 104 -22.18 -3.38 -4.78
C MET A 104 -21.94 -4.84 -4.37
N THR A 105 -22.04 -5.76 -5.32
CA THR A 105 -21.59 -7.15 -5.17
C THR A 105 -20.42 -7.37 -6.10
N THR A 106 -19.34 -7.95 -5.57
CA THR A 106 -18.21 -8.40 -6.38
C THR A 106 -18.13 -9.91 -6.33
N SER A 107 -17.91 -10.57 -7.45
CA SER A 107 -17.82 -12.03 -7.52
C SER A 107 -16.80 -12.49 -8.53
N GLY A 108 -16.40 -13.75 -8.46
CA GLY A 108 -15.46 -14.33 -9.42
C GLY A 108 -15.39 -15.85 -9.34
N MET A 109 -14.73 -16.44 -10.33
CA MET A 109 -14.57 -17.89 -10.41
C MET A 109 -13.35 -18.34 -9.60
N VAL A 110 -13.60 -19.16 -8.57
CA VAL A 110 -12.56 -19.81 -7.76
C VAL A 110 -12.77 -21.31 -7.89
N ASN A 111 -11.77 -22.04 -8.40
CA ASN A 111 -11.82 -23.49 -8.60
C ASN A 111 -13.09 -23.97 -9.33
N GLY A 112 -13.50 -23.25 -10.38
CA GLY A 112 -14.69 -23.58 -11.17
C GLY A 112 -16.04 -23.24 -10.53
N LYS A 113 -16.05 -22.58 -9.36
CA LYS A 113 -17.27 -22.11 -8.69
C LYS A 113 -17.32 -20.59 -8.63
N ASN A 114 -18.51 -20.03 -8.83
CA ASN A 114 -18.72 -18.60 -8.62
C ASN A 114 -18.78 -18.32 -7.11
N VAL A 115 -18.02 -17.34 -6.67
CA VAL A 115 -17.89 -16.95 -5.26
C VAL A 115 -18.11 -15.45 -5.15
N ASP A 116 -18.96 -15.04 -4.21
CA ASP A 116 -19.22 -13.64 -3.90
C ASP A 116 -18.26 -13.16 -2.80
N PHE A 117 -17.77 -11.93 -2.96
CA PHE A 117 -16.82 -11.29 -2.07
C PHE A 117 -17.45 -10.09 -1.37
N VAL A 118 -17.26 -10.02 -0.05
CA VAL A 118 -17.67 -8.88 0.80
C VAL A 118 -16.58 -7.82 0.89
N GLU A 119 -15.33 -8.20 0.59
CA GLU A 119 -14.16 -7.33 0.51
C GLU A 119 -13.24 -7.89 -0.57
N GLY A 120 -12.47 -7.06 -1.26
CA GLY A 120 -11.41 -7.57 -2.11
C GLY A 120 -10.47 -6.51 -2.65
N VAL A 121 -9.37 -6.99 -3.23
CA VAL A 121 -8.24 -6.18 -3.65
C VAL A 121 -7.49 -6.88 -4.79
N TYR A 122 -7.25 -6.15 -5.87
CA TYR A 122 -6.24 -6.54 -6.86
C TYR A 122 -4.83 -6.39 -6.27
N GLN A 123 -3.94 -7.33 -6.57
CA GLN A 123 -2.55 -7.26 -6.13
C GLN A 123 -1.61 -7.81 -7.21
N LYS A 124 -0.43 -7.21 -7.31
CA LYS A 124 0.64 -7.58 -8.23
C LYS A 124 1.81 -8.14 -7.43
N LEU A 125 1.78 -9.43 -7.15
CA LEU A 125 2.74 -10.09 -6.28
C LEU A 125 4.17 -10.12 -6.84
N SER A 126 4.32 -9.99 -8.16
CA SER A 126 5.61 -9.85 -8.82
C SER A 126 6.22 -8.46 -8.64
N GLU A 127 5.44 -7.46 -8.21
CA GLU A 127 5.94 -6.12 -7.93
C GLU A 127 6.86 -6.16 -6.69
N PRO A 128 8.11 -5.68 -6.79
CA PRO A 128 9.01 -5.63 -5.64
C PRO A 128 8.48 -4.62 -4.62
N ILE A 129 8.66 -4.93 -3.33
CA ILE A 129 8.35 -3.96 -2.28
C ILE A 129 9.41 -2.85 -2.30
N ARG A 130 8.95 -1.61 -2.28
CA ARG A 130 9.80 -0.43 -2.38
C ARG A 130 9.19 0.81 -1.75
N LEU A 131 10.02 1.80 -1.44
CA LEU A 131 9.53 3.13 -1.14
C LEU A 131 8.75 3.69 -2.34
N THR A 132 7.67 4.42 -2.07
CA THR A 132 6.91 5.12 -3.11
C THR A 132 7.64 6.38 -3.56
N ASN A 133 7.50 6.73 -4.84
CA ASN A 133 7.91 8.05 -5.30
C ASN A 133 6.85 9.10 -4.94
N ILE A 134 7.25 10.36 -4.77
CA ILE A 134 6.33 11.46 -4.39
C ILE A 134 5.19 11.67 -5.40
N ASN A 135 5.41 11.32 -6.67
CA ASN A 135 4.43 11.46 -7.75
C ASN A 135 3.73 10.13 -8.10
N GLU A 136 3.96 9.07 -7.32
CA GLU A 136 3.36 7.77 -7.59
C GLU A 136 1.97 7.70 -6.97
N ASN A 137 0.94 7.57 -7.82
CA ASN A 137 -0.42 7.38 -7.36
C ASN A 137 -0.70 5.87 -7.22
N LEU A 138 -0.52 5.35 -6.01
CA LEU A 138 -0.88 3.97 -5.69
C LEU A 138 -2.21 3.90 -4.97
N PRO A 139 -3.07 2.94 -5.33
CA PRO A 139 -4.27 2.70 -4.57
C PRO A 139 -3.93 2.09 -3.20
N GLU A 140 -4.74 2.39 -2.21
CA GLU A 140 -4.58 1.92 -0.84
C GLU A 140 -4.49 0.38 -0.75
N ALA A 141 -3.61 -0.11 0.13
CA ALA A 141 -3.63 -1.50 0.58
C ALA A 141 -4.93 -1.78 1.37
N LYS A 142 -5.37 -3.05 1.39
CA LYS A 142 -6.57 -3.46 2.13
C LYS A 142 -6.22 -4.44 3.25
N GLY A 143 -7.07 -4.50 4.27
CA GLY A 143 -6.82 -5.29 5.48
C GLY A 143 -6.54 -6.75 5.20
N LEU A 144 -7.28 -7.32 4.25
CA LEU A 144 -7.09 -8.69 3.79
C LEU A 144 -5.65 -9.00 3.31
N MET A 145 -4.88 -8.00 2.85
CA MET A 145 -3.47 -8.21 2.47
C MET A 145 -2.57 -8.46 3.68
N PHE A 146 -2.94 -8.03 4.88
CA PHE A 146 -2.19 -8.35 6.11
C PHE A 146 -2.49 -9.75 6.64
N GLU A 147 -3.52 -10.41 6.10
CA GLU A 147 -3.97 -11.72 6.58
C GLU A 147 -3.45 -12.88 5.73
N THR A 148 -2.97 -12.63 4.51
CA THR A 148 -2.39 -13.69 3.67
C THR A 148 -0.88 -13.79 3.86
N GLU A 149 -0.39 -15.02 4.03
CA GLU A 149 1.04 -15.31 4.20
C GLU A 149 1.88 -14.77 3.03
N GLU A 150 1.37 -14.84 1.81
CA GLU A 150 2.09 -14.43 0.59
C GLU A 150 2.41 -12.94 0.55
N THR A 151 1.48 -12.08 0.97
CA THR A 151 1.67 -10.64 1.04
C THR A 151 2.38 -10.23 2.33
N LEU A 152 1.99 -10.82 3.46
CA LEU A 152 2.53 -10.48 4.78
C LEU A 152 4.02 -10.82 4.88
N SER A 153 4.44 -12.01 4.42
CA SER A 153 5.85 -12.41 4.44
C SER A 153 6.74 -11.44 3.67
N LYS A 154 6.32 -11.00 2.47
CA LYS A 154 7.05 -9.99 1.70
C LYS A 154 7.21 -8.69 2.48
N LEU A 155 6.14 -8.21 3.12
CA LEU A 155 6.18 -6.98 3.91
C LEU A 155 7.11 -7.14 5.12
N VAL A 156 6.96 -8.22 5.88
CA VAL A 156 7.79 -8.56 7.04
C VAL A 156 9.27 -8.64 6.64
N ASP A 157 9.58 -9.32 5.53
CA ASP A 157 10.94 -9.43 5.00
C ASP A 157 11.50 -8.08 4.57
N PHE A 158 10.68 -7.20 3.99
CA PHE A 158 11.09 -5.84 3.64
C PHE A 158 11.40 -5.02 4.89
N LEU A 159 10.51 -5.04 5.88
CA LEU A 159 10.67 -4.29 7.12
C LEU A 159 11.88 -4.76 7.92
N GLN A 160 12.05 -6.07 8.07
CA GLN A 160 13.20 -6.66 8.75
C GLN A 160 14.52 -6.32 8.06
N ARG A 161 14.59 -6.42 6.72
CA ARG A 161 15.82 -6.13 5.97
C ARG A 161 16.15 -4.64 5.95
N THR A 162 15.16 -3.76 5.90
CA THR A 162 15.35 -2.31 5.73
C THR A 162 15.52 -1.58 7.06
N TYR A 163 14.77 -2.00 8.09
CA TYR A 163 14.68 -1.29 9.36
C TYR A 163 15.15 -2.12 10.56
N GLY A 164 15.55 -3.39 10.34
CA GLY A 164 15.98 -4.28 11.41
C GLY A 164 14.86 -4.73 12.36
N SER A 165 13.61 -4.35 12.07
CA SER A 165 12.43 -4.66 12.88
C SER A 165 11.24 -4.97 11.99
N THR A 166 10.48 -6.00 12.38
CA THR A 166 9.16 -6.30 11.81
C THR A 166 8.03 -5.55 12.51
N VAL A 167 8.31 -5.01 13.70
CA VAL A 167 7.33 -4.26 14.50
C VAL A 167 7.67 -2.78 14.39
N LEU A 168 6.76 -2.05 13.75
CA LEU A 168 6.82 -0.60 13.65
C LEU A 168 5.78 0.01 14.59
N PRO A 169 6.05 1.17 15.21
CA PRO A 169 5.09 1.77 16.10
C PRO A 169 3.89 2.32 15.30
N GLU A 170 2.77 2.47 16.00
CA GLU A 170 1.56 3.07 15.44
C GLU A 170 1.74 4.57 15.18
N LEU A 171 1.00 5.09 14.20
CA LEU A 171 0.87 6.53 13.99
C LEU A 171 -0.07 7.12 15.03
N ASN A 172 0.26 8.30 15.54
CA ASN A 172 -0.60 9.05 16.43
C ASN A 172 -1.63 9.81 15.60
N LYS A 173 -2.92 9.67 15.93
CA LYS A 173 -3.97 10.51 15.36
C LYS A 173 -4.12 11.77 16.20
N ASN A 174 -3.91 12.92 15.58
CA ASN A 174 -4.09 14.22 16.20
C ASN A 174 -5.59 14.58 16.30
N SER A 175 -5.92 15.60 17.07
CA SER A 175 -7.31 16.04 17.29
C SER A 175 -8.00 16.59 16.04
N ASP A 176 -7.23 17.08 15.06
CA ASP A 176 -7.71 17.53 13.75
C ASP A 176 -7.94 16.37 12.76
N GLY A 177 -7.65 15.13 13.17
CA GLY A 177 -7.75 13.94 12.33
C GLY A 177 -6.47 13.60 11.57
N SER A 178 -5.45 14.47 11.62
CA SER A 178 -4.15 14.24 10.99
C SER A 178 -3.38 13.10 11.65
N TRP A 179 -2.46 12.49 10.89
CA TRP A 179 -1.60 11.42 11.41
C TRP A 179 -0.16 11.91 11.55
N ALA A 180 0.44 11.68 12.72
CA ALA A 180 1.82 12.02 13.01
C ALA A 180 2.61 10.78 13.45
N PRO A 181 3.88 10.62 13.04
CA PRO A 181 4.71 9.56 13.57
C PRO A 181 5.06 9.82 15.05
N PRO A 182 5.35 8.79 15.85
CA PRO A 182 5.92 8.96 17.18
C PRO A 182 7.23 9.76 17.16
N ALA A 183 7.63 10.28 18.33
CA ALA A 183 8.91 10.97 18.46
C ALA A 183 10.06 10.06 17.98
N ASN A 184 10.99 10.62 17.19
CA ASN A 184 12.09 9.92 16.52
C ASN A 184 11.72 8.99 15.35
N TYR A 185 10.47 9.04 14.86
CA TYR A 185 10.03 8.33 13.66
C TYR A 185 9.65 9.30 12.53
N ALA A 186 9.66 8.80 11.29
CA ALA A 186 9.19 9.47 10.08
C ALA A 186 8.15 8.59 9.38
N ILE A 187 7.22 9.21 8.64
CA ILE A 187 6.27 8.46 7.81
C ILE A 187 6.93 8.15 6.47
N VAL A 188 6.91 6.87 6.07
CA VAL A 188 7.28 6.44 4.72
C VAL A 188 6.10 5.78 4.03
N GLY A 189 5.93 6.07 2.74
CA GLY A 189 5.05 5.32 1.86
C GLY A 189 5.81 4.17 1.21
N ILE A 190 5.16 3.01 1.12
CA ILE A 190 5.70 1.80 0.50
C ILE A 190 4.72 1.30 -0.56
N ASN A 191 5.25 0.98 -1.75
CA ASN A 191 4.58 0.14 -2.73
C ASN A 191 4.70 -1.32 -2.26
N TRP A 192 3.59 -1.88 -1.82
CA TRP A 192 3.46 -3.26 -1.39
C TRP A 192 2.51 -4.00 -2.34
N CYS A 193 3.09 -4.83 -3.22
CA CYS A 193 2.33 -5.63 -4.20
C CYS A 193 1.42 -4.77 -5.11
N GLY A 194 1.88 -3.58 -5.51
CA GLY A 194 1.12 -2.64 -6.33
C GLY A 194 0.13 -1.76 -5.55
N ARG A 195 0.22 -1.75 -4.21
CA ARG A 195 -0.63 -0.95 -3.31
C ARG A 195 0.21 -0.02 -2.45
N GLY A 196 -0.33 1.15 -2.13
CA GLY A 196 0.27 2.09 -1.20
C GLY A 196 -0.08 1.72 0.24
N VAL A 197 0.93 1.67 1.09
CA VAL A 197 0.77 1.55 2.55
C VAL A 197 1.79 2.48 3.22
N ILE A 198 1.42 3.08 4.35
CA ILE A 198 2.29 3.98 5.11
C ILE A 198 2.72 3.35 6.43
N PHE A 199 3.95 3.64 6.85
CA PHE A 199 4.48 3.18 8.13
C PHE A 199 5.30 4.26 8.83
N ALA A 200 5.34 4.20 10.16
CA ALA A 200 6.31 4.94 10.96
C ALA A 200 7.64 4.19 11.02
N VAL A 201 8.71 4.80 10.54
CA VAL A 201 10.07 4.20 10.57
C VAL A 201 11.04 5.08 11.34
N PRO A 202 12.03 4.52 12.04
CA PRO A 202 12.97 5.33 12.81
C PRO A 202 13.69 6.35 11.91
N LYS A 203 13.77 7.62 12.35
CA LYS A 203 14.51 8.68 11.61
C LYS A 203 15.99 8.35 11.41
N LYS A 204 16.55 7.48 12.26
CA LYS A 204 17.95 7.05 12.24
C LYS A 204 18.17 5.71 11.51
N ALA A 205 17.15 5.15 10.86
CA ALA A 205 17.35 3.93 10.11
C ALA A 205 18.28 4.18 8.92
N SER A 206 19.15 3.21 8.67
CA SER A 206 19.98 3.08 7.47
C SER A 206 19.11 3.11 6.23
N LEU A 207 18.95 4.28 5.59
CA LEU A 207 18.15 4.35 4.38
C LEU A 207 18.93 3.67 3.23
N PRO A 208 18.28 2.82 2.41
CA PRO A 208 18.75 2.50 1.07
C PRO A 208 18.81 3.76 0.20
N GLY A 209 19.86 4.56 0.36
CA GLY A 209 20.17 5.70 -0.47
C GLY A 209 20.75 5.21 -1.80
N GLY A 210 19.96 5.27 -2.86
CA GLY A 210 20.39 4.90 -4.20
C GLY A 210 21.78 5.46 -4.56
N GLY A 211 22.72 4.57 -4.84
CA GLY A 211 23.85 4.77 -5.74
C GLY A 211 24.71 6.02 -5.55
N GLY A 212 24.84 6.58 -4.34
CA GLY A 212 25.83 7.62 -4.08
C GLY A 212 27.23 7.03 -4.26
N LYS A 213 28.05 7.57 -5.18
CA LYS A 213 29.40 7.04 -5.44
C LYS A 213 30.31 7.13 -4.23
N ASN A 214 30.05 8.09 -3.34
CA ASN A 214 30.80 8.28 -2.10
C ASN A 214 29.85 8.63 -0.96
N ALA A 215 29.82 7.80 0.08
CA ALA A 215 29.20 8.12 1.36
C ALA A 215 30.29 8.15 2.44
N SER A 216 30.12 8.99 3.45
CA SER A 216 31.05 9.12 4.56
C SER A 216 30.32 9.49 5.84
N CYS A 217 30.84 9.06 6.97
CA CYS A 217 30.36 9.45 8.28
C CYS A 217 31.37 10.37 8.95
N SER A 218 30.89 11.43 9.57
CA SER A 218 31.67 12.29 10.45
C SER A 218 31.03 12.34 11.82
N CYS A 219 31.84 12.49 12.86
CA CYS A 219 31.38 12.56 14.23
C CYS A 219 32.02 13.78 14.88
N SER A 220 31.22 14.58 15.60
CA SER A 220 31.75 15.78 16.27
C SER A 220 32.56 15.45 17.53
N ASP A 221 32.24 14.33 18.19
CA ASP A 221 32.96 13.84 19.37
C ASP A 221 32.79 12.32 19.50
N GLY A 222 33.90 11.58 19.40
CA GLY A 222 33.93 10.11 19.32
C GLY A 222 34.19 9.55 17.92
N SER A 223 33.71 8.33 17.65
CA SER A 223 33.89 7.66 16.36
C SER A 223 32.55 7.27 15.75
N CYS A 224 32.47 7.35 14.42
CA CYS A 224 31.31 6.89 13.67
C CYS A 224 31.76 6.33 12.32
N THR A 225 31.34 5.11 12.04
CA THR A 225 31.77 4.30 10.90
C THR A 225 30.66 4.20 9.90
N LEU A 226 30.99 4.38 8.62
CA LEU A 226 30.07 4.12 7.53
C LEU A 226 29.75 2.63 7.45
N LYS A 227 28.46 2.31 7.47
CA LYS A 227 27.94 1.01 7.08
C LYS A 227 27.25 1.14 5.74
N SER A 228 27.38 0.10 4.94
CA SER A 228 26.67 -0.01 3.68
C SER A 228 25.91 -1.32 3.61
N GLN A 229 24.68 -1.29 3.12
CA GLN A 229 23.86 -2.48 2.95
C GLN A 229 23.25 -2.48 1.56
N TRP A 230 23.50 -3.54 0.79
CA TRP A 230 22.80 -3.72 -0.48
C TRP A 230 21.33 -4.02 -0.23
N VAL A 231 20.45 -3.21 -0.82
CA VAL A 231 19.01 -3.43 -0.79
C VAL A 231 18.55 -3.78 -2.22
N PRO A 232 18.08 -5.03 -2.45
CA PRO A 232 17.63 -5.46 -3.76
C PRO A 232 16.59 -4.50 -4.35
N GLY A 233 16.85 -4.00 -5.56
CA GLY A 233 15.97 -3.05 -6.27
C GLY A 233 16.15 -1.58 -5.92
N HIS A 234 16.91 -1.24 -4.87
CA HIS A 234 17.13 0.14 -4.40
C HIS A 234 18.58 0.59 -4.41
N GLY A 235 19.51 -0.35 -4.53
CA GLY A 235 20.94 -0.07 -4.52
C GLY A 235 21.55 -0.21 -3.12
N THR A 236 22.73 0.36 -2.94
CA THR A 236 23.47 0.32 -1.68
C THR A 236 22.99 1.41 -0.74
N GLY A 237 22.33 1.06 0.36
CA GLY A 237 22.09 1.96 1.47
C GLY A 237 23.32 2.28 2.28
N TYR A 238 23.34 3.47 2.87
CA TYR A 238 24.43 3.94 3.71
C TYR A 238 23.89 4.40 5.05
N SER A 239 24.62 4.11 6.11
CA SER A 239 24.34 4.59 7.46
C SER A 239 25.60 4.81 8.24
N CYS A 240 25.47 5.42 9.41
CA CYS A 240 26.59 5.66 10.29
C CYS A 240 26.35 5.01 11.64
N GLU A 241 27.30 4.21 12.10
CA GLU A 241 27.25 3.51 13.38
C GLU A 241 28.56 3.73 14.16
N GLY A 242 28.46 4.01 15.46
CA GLY A 242 29.63 4.11 16.33
C GLY A 242 29.31 4.77 17.67
N ASN A 243 30.34 4.88 18.50
CA ASN A 243 30.25 5.47 19.83
C ASN A 243 30.49 6.99 19.76
N CYS A 244 29.67 7.68 18.98
CA CYS A 244 29.70 9.13 18.87
C CYS A 244 28.94 9.72 20.07
N SER A 245 29.65 10.38 20.99
CA SER A 245 29.04 11.17 22.08
C SER A 245 28.40 12.47 21.56
N GLY A 246 28.84 12.92 20.38
CA GLY A 246 28.29 14.09 19.68
C GLY A 246 27.29 13.75 18.55
N THR A 247 27.26 14.60 17.52
CA THR A 247 26.43 14.36 16.32
C THR A 247 27.19 13.53 15.31
N CYS A 248 26.65 12.36 14.94
CA CYS A 248 27.14 11.60 13.80
C CYS A 248 26.38 11.98 12.52
N THR A 249 27.10 12.50 11.53
CA THR A 249 26.57 13.03 10.27
C THR A 249 26.96 12.13 9.11
N LEU A 250 25.97 11.56 8.44
CA LEU A 250 26.12 10.90 7.14
C LEU A 250 26.16 11.97 6.04
N THR A 251 27.21 11.96 5.22
CA THR A 251 27.31 12.76 4.00
C THR A 251 27.31 11.81 2.80
N VAL A 252 26.41 12.04 1.85
CA VAL A 252 26.35 11.28 0.59
C VAL A 252 26.56 12.25 -0.55
N THR A 253 27.54 11.98 -1.42
CA THR A 253 27.86 12.83 -2.58
C THR A 253 27.76 12.05 -3.89
N GLY A 254 27.49 12.79 -4.98
CA GLY A 254 27.48 12.23 -6.33
C GLY A 254 26.16 11.57 -6.74
N PHE A 255 25.01 12.18 -6.41
CA PHE A 255 23.75 11.83 -7.05
C PHE A 255 23.80 12.21 -8.53
N SER A 256 24.11 11.25 -9.39
CA SER A 256 23.91 11.42 -10.83
C SER A 256 22.42 11.42 -11.10
N SER A 257 21.85 12.61 -11.33
CA SER A 257 20.46 12.90 -11.69
C SER A 257 19.39 12.55 -10.63
N GLY A 258 18.82 13.58 -10.00
CA GLY A 258 17.41 13.60 -9.57
C GLY A 258 17.02 12.87 -8.28
N GLY A 259 17.94 12.20 -7.59
CA GLY A 259 17.65 11.56 -6.30
C GLY A 259 17.67 12.56 -5.15
N VAL A 260 16.53 13.21 -4.87
CA VAL A 260 16.33 13.87 -3.57
C VAL A 260 16.44 12.78 -2.51
N LEU A 261 17.44 12.87 -1.63
CA LEU A 261 17.39 12.26 -0.29
C LEU A 261 16.07 12.70 0.31
N TYR A 262 15.06 11.82 0.30
CA TYR A 262 13.66 12.14 0.54
C TYR A 262 13.53 13.30 1.53
N ASN A 263 13.28 14.51 1.02
CA ASN A 263 12.76 15.56 1.87
C ASN A 263 11.41 15.00 2.29
N PHE A 264 11.33 14.56 3.54
CA PHE A 264 10.05 14.29 4.17
C PHE A 264 9.35 15.64 4.24
N THR A 265 8.64 16.00 3.18
CA THR A 265 7.51 16.88 3.33
C THR A 265 6.60 16.11 4.26
N SER A 266 6.55 16.52 5.53
CA SER A 266 5.49 16.07 6.42
C SER A 266 4.20 16.40 5.68
N PHE A 267 3.52 15.38 5.17
CA PHE A 267 2.16 15.56 4.76
C PHE A 267 1.38 15.75 6.06
N THR A 268 1.10 17.00 6.40
CA THR A 268 -0.04 17.33 7.25
C THR A 268 -1.27 16.89 6.46
N PHE A 269 -1.83 15.75 6.85
CA PHE A 269 -3.10 15.25 6.34
C PHE A 269 -4.24 15.82 7.16
#